data_AF-A0AB33EUM1-F1
#
_entry.id   AF-A0AB33EUM1-F1
#
_cell.length_a   1.000
_cell.length_b   1.000
_cell.length_c   1.000
_cell.angle_alpha   90.00
_cell.angle_beta   90.00
_cell.angle_gamma   90.00
#
_symmetry.space_group_name_H-M   'P 1'
#
loop_
_entity.id
_entity.type
_entity.pdbx_description
1 polymer ?
#
loop_
_entity_poly.entity_id
_entity_poly.type
_entity_poly.pdbx_seq_one_letter_code
_entity_poly.pdbx_strand_id
1 'polypeptide(L)'
;MADLFDLGDLPSWLQVPEVDAETAMRVRRAANGWLQNATGLTVWPDPVPDRLWAWAVELAAIAFRNPAAALSERVDDYEYAADRARRAEILADARRAYPPAGSGPQWSFPEPDWSWTSSTVRG
;
A
#
# COMPACT_ATOMS: atom_id res chain seq x y z
N MET A 1 -12.62 15.48 -4.76
CA MET A 1 -11.65 14.37 -4.62
C MET A 1 -10.92 14.65 -3.32
N ALA A 2 -11.02 13.76 -2.34
CA ALA A 2 -10.40 13.97 -1.04
C ALA A 2 -8.88 13.76 -1.13
N ASP A 3 -8.12 14.63 -0.47
CA ASP A 3 -6.69 14.42 -0.23
C ASP A 3 -6.51 13.52 1.01
N LEU A 4 -5.52 12.61 0.98
CA LEU A 4 -5.26 11.72 2.12
C LEU A 4 -4.85 12.47 3.39
N PHE A 5 -4.21 13.63 3.22
CA PHE A 5 -3.80 14.53 4.30
C PHE A 5 -3.46 15.92 3.74
N ASP A 6 -3.50 16.93 4.61
CA ASP A 6 -3.06 18.30 4.31
C ASP A 6 -1.52 18.36 4.25
N LEU A 7 -0.99 19.07 3.26
CA LEU A 7 0.44 19.32 3.12
C LEU A 7 0.99 20.18 4.28
N GLY A 8 0.17 21.08 4.82
CA GLY A 8 0.56 21.96 5.93
C GLY A 8 0.79 21.22 7.25
N ASP A 9 0.21 20.04 7.42
CA ASP A 9 0.35 19.22 8.63
C ASP A 9 1.62 18.36 8.60
N LEU A 10 2.22 18.18 7.42
CA LEU A 10 3.35 17.29 7.21
C LEU A 10 4.56 17.62 8.12
N PRO A 11 4.99 18.89 8.30
CA PRO A 11 6.10 19.21 9.21
C PRO A 11 5.82 18.78 10.65
N SER A 12 4.58 18.98 11.14
CA SER A 12 4.18 18.58 12.49
C SER A 12 4.28 17.08 12.70
N TRP A 13 3.85 16.29 11.72
CA TRP A 13 3.87 14.83 11.83
C TRP A 13 5.26 14.24 11.68
N LEU A 14 6.07 14.83 10.80
CA LEU A 14 7.46 14.44 10.62
C LEU A 14 8.38 14.95 11.74
N GLN A 15 7.86 15.79 12.65
CA GLN A 15 8.62 16.41 13.74
C GLN A 15 9.83 17.21 13.19
N VAL A 16 9.63 17.89 12.06
CA VAL A 16 10.65 18.76 11.44
C VAL A 16 10.18 20.21 11.43
N PRO A 17 11.11 21.19 11.46
CA PRO A 17 10.73 22.61 11.56
C PRO A 17 9.91 23.09 10.36
N GLU A 18 10.27 22.63 9.16
CA GLU A 18 9.66 23.04 7.91
C GLU A 18 9.86 21.96 6.85
N VAL A 19 8.90 21.85 5.93
CA VAL A 19 9.02 21.10 4.67
C VAL A 19 8.57 22.05 3.57
N ASP A 20 9.41 22.27 2.57
CA ASP A 20 9.03 23.12 1.45
C ASP A 20 7.86 22.50 0.66
N ALA A 21 7.06 23.36 0.02
CA ALA A 21 5.84 22.93 -0.67
C ALA A 21 6.11 21.89 -1.77
N GLU A 22 7.26 21.98 -2.46
CA GLU A 22 7.61 21.05 -3.52
C GLU A 22 7.92 19.65 -2.95
N THR A 23 8.69 19.58 -1.88
CA THR A 23 8.98 18.34 -1.16
C THR A 23 7.71 17.74 -0.58
N ALA A 24 6.84 18.54 0.06
CA ALA A 24 5.57 18.07 0.60
C ALA A 24 4.68 17.45 -0.50
N MET A 25 4.61 18.11 -1.67
CA MET A 25 3.88 17.59 -2.84
C MET A 25 4.48 16.28 -3.35
N ARG A 26 5.82 16.18 -3.48
CA ARG A 26 6.52 14.98 -3.96
C ARG A 26 6.29 13.78 -3.02
N VAL A 27 6.40 14.01 -1.71
CA VAL A 27 6.17 13.00 -0.68
C VAL A 27 4.73 12.50 -0.70
N ARG A 28 3.74 13.41 -0.74
CA ARG A 28 2.34 13.03 -0.86
C ARG A 28 2.06 12.24 -2.14
N ARG A 29 2.69 12.64 -3.26
CA ARG A 29 2.56 11.92 -4.54
C ARG A 29 3.13 10.50 -4.46
N ALA A 30 4.26 10.31 -3.77
CA ALA A 30 4.85 8.98 -3.56
C ALA A 30 3.94 8.09 -2.71
N ALA A 31 3.45 8.59 -1.57
CA ALA A 31 2.52 7.87 -0.69
C ALA A 31 1.22 7.50 -1.42
N ASN A 32 0.63 8.46 -2.16
CA ASN A 32 -0.53 8.23 -3.02
C ASN A 32 -0.26 7.10 -4.02
N GLY A 33 0.82 7.19 -4.80
CA GLY A 33 1.15 6.19 -5.82
C GLY A 33 1.30 4.78 -5.25
N TRP A 34 1.92 4.64 -4.08
CA TRP A 34 2.06 3.35 -3.43
C TRP A 34 0.71 2.77 -2.97
N LEU A 35 -0.14 3.58 -2.34
CA LEU A 35 -1.45 3.13 -1.88
C LEU A 35 -2.39 2.82 -3.05
N GLN A 36 -2.38 3.62 -4.11
CA GLN A 36 -3.21 3.37 -5.30
C GLN A 36 -2.80 2.06 -5.96
N ASN A 37 -1.50 1.81 -6.08
CA ASN A 37 -0.99 0.54 -6.60
C ASN A 37 -1.35 -0.66 -5.71
N ALA A 38 -1.38 -0.49 -4.38
CA ALA A 38 -1.71 -1.57 -3.46
C ALA A 38 -3.22 -1.89 -3.42
N THR A 39 -4.06 -0.86 -3.47
CA THR A 39 -5.51 -0.95 -3.26
C THR A 39 -6.33 -0.98 -4.55
N GLY A 40 -5.76 -0.53 -5.67
CA GLY A 40 -6.48 -0.31 -6.93
C GLY A 40 -7.44 0.89 -6.91
N LEU A 41 -7.50 1.65 -5.82
CA LEU A 41 -8.31 2.85 -5.74
C LEU A 41 -7.70 3.96 -6.60
N THR A 42 -8.48 4.56 -7.49
CA THR A 42 -8.08 5.76 -8.24
C THR A 42 -8.62 7.04 -7.60
N VAL A 43 -9.59 6.91 -6.70
CA VAL A 43 -10.23 8.00 -5.96
C VAL A 43 -10.30 7.58 -4.50
N TRP A 44 -9.92 8.48 -3.59
CA TRP A 44 -10.00 8.22 -2.16
C TRP A 44 -11.43 8.40 -1.64
N PRO A 45 -11.87 7.57 -0.66
CA PRO A 45 -13.15 7.78 0.00
C PRO A 45 -13.21 9.15 0.69
N ASP A 46 -14.42 9.70 0.77
CA ASP A 46 -14.69 10.99 1.41
C ASP A 46 -15.84 10.82 2.43
N PRO A 47 -15.58 10.94 3.75
CA PRO A 47 -14.29 11.31 4.36
C PRO A 47 -13.23 10.21 4.25
N VAL A 48 -11.95 10.59 4.29
CA VAL A 48 -10.82 9.65 4.32
C VAL A 48 -10.87 8.88 5.63
N PRO A 49 -10.94 7.53 5.62
CA PRO A 49 -10.93 6.75 6.86
C PRO A 49 -9.61 6.92 7.61
N ASP A 50 -9.67 7.03 8.94
CA ASP A 50 -8.49 7.25 9.80
C ASP A 50 -7.35 6.26 9.53
N ARG A 51 -7.67 5.01 9.22
CA ARG A 51 -6.69 3.98 8.89
C ARG A 51 -5.94 4.30 7.59
N LEU A 52 -6.65 4.76 6.57
CA LEU A 52 -6.07 5.13 5.28
C LEU A 52 -5.21 6.40 5.43
N TRP A 53 -5.70 7.36 6.21
CA TRP A 53 -4.93 8.54 6.62
C TRP A 53 -3.64 8.14 7.33
N ALA A 54 -3.69 7.29 8.36
CA ALA A 54 -2.53 6.88 9.15
C ALA A 54 -1.46 6.18 8.29
N TRP A 55 -1.88 5.27 7.39
CA TRP A 55 -0.98 4.66 6.44
C TRP A 55 -0.33 5.68 5.49
N ALA A 56 -1.10 6.67 5.02
CA ALA A 56 -0.57 7.72 4.15
C ALA A 56 0.50 8.56 4.86
N VAL A 57 0.31 8.88 6.14
CA VAL A 57 1.29 9.61 6.97
C VAL A 57 2.59 8.82 7.12
N GLU A 58 2.49 7.55 7.50
CA GLU A 58 3.67 6.69 7.69
C GLU A 58 4.44 6.52 6.38
N LEU A 59 3.74 6.30 5.27
CA LEU A 59 4.35 6.20 3.94
C LEU A 59 4.99 7.53 3.51
N ALA A 60 4.38 8.66 3.84
CA ALA A 60 4.96 9.97 3.61
C ALA A 60 6.28 10.14 4.38
N ALA A 61 6.33 9.71 5.65
CA ALA A 61 7.57 9.74 6.43
C ALA A 61 8.68 8.87 5.83
N ILE A 62 8.34 7.67 5.36
CA ILE A 62 9.27 6.79 4.66
C ILE A 62 9.77 7.42 3.35
N ALA A 63 8.88 8.02 2.57
CA ALA A 63 9.25 8.71 1.33
C ALA A 63 10.12 9.95 1.58
N PHE A 64 9.90 10.67 2.67
CA PHE A 64 10.71 11.81 3.07
C PHE A 64 12.14 11.40 3.45
N ARG A 65 12.30 10.30 4.22
CA ARG A 65 13.61 9.76 4.59
C ARG A 65 14.36 9.13 3.42
N ASN A 66 13.66 8.44 2.51
CA ASN A 66 14.26 7.79 1.35
C ASN A 66 13.55 8.15 0.04
N PRO A 67 13.75 9.38 -0.48
CA PRO A 67 13.03 9.86 -1.67
C PRO A 67 13.41 9.12 -2.95
N ALA A 68 14.63 8.55 -3.02
CA ALA A 68 15.14 7.87 -4.21
C ALA A 68 14.79 6.36 -4.26
N ALA A 69 14.28 5.79 -3.15
CA ALA A 69 14.25 4.34 -2.94
C ALA A 69 15.60 3.67 -3.31
N ALA A 70 16.70 4.42 -3.19
CA ALA A 70 18.00 3.99 -3.67
C ALA A 70 18.55 2.93 -2.70
N LEU A 71 18.91 1.78 -3.26
CA LEU A 71 19.62 0.68 -2.61
C LEU A 71 21.08 1.08 -2.32
N SER A 72 21.34 2.27 -1.78
CA SER A 72 22.72 2.72 -1.55
C SER A 72 23.27 2.05 -0.30
N GLU A 73 24.06 1.00 -0.52
CA GLU A 73 24.89 0.34 0.48
C GLU A 73 25.78 1.38 1.20
N ARG A 74 25.74 1.39 2.53
CA ARG A 74 26.63 2.11 3.47
C ARG A 74 26.16 3.51 3.87
N VAL A 75 25.41 3.54 4.98
CA VAL A 75 25.84 4.03 6.32
C VAL A 75 24.68 3.78 7.32
N ASP A 76 23.43 3.75 6.84
CA ASP A 76 22.18 3.58 7.61
C ASP A 76 21.33 2.35 7.17
N ASP A 77 21.97 1.24 6.82
CA ASP A 77 21.31 0.06 6.21
C ASP A 77 20.16 -0.51 7.07
N TYR A 78 20.18 -0.32 8.40
CA TYR A 78 19.14 -0.79 9.31
C TYR A 78 17.83 0.01 9.21
N GLU A 79 17.92 1.35 9.19
CA GLU A 79 16.73 2.22 9.10
C GLU A 79 16.01 2.04 7.76
N TYR A 80 16.76 1.91 6.66
CA TYR A 80 16.17 1.64 5.35
C TYR A 80 15.57 0.24 5.24
N ALA A 81 16.17 -0.78 5.87
CA ALA A 81 15.59 -2.12 5.92
C ALA A 81 14.28 -2.13 6.73
N ALA A 82 14.25 -1.41 7.86
CA ALA A 82 13.04 -1.25 8.68
C ALA A 82 11.94 -0.50 7.92
N ASP A 83 12.28 0.61 7.24
CA ASP A 83 11.33 1.37 6.42
C ASP A 83 10.78 0.56 5.25
N ARG A 84 11.63 -0.26 4.60
CA ARG A 84 11.20 -1.17 3.54
C ARG A 84 10.24 -2.23 4.08
N ALA A 85 10.56 -2.86 5.21
CA ALA A 85 9.70 -3.85 5.84
C ALA A 85 8.36 -3.23 6.24
N ARG A 86 8.40 -2.07 6.92
CA ARG A 86 7.21 -1.35 7.36
C ARG A 86 6.33 -0.91 6.19
N ARG A 87 6.93 -0.38 5.12
CA ARG A 87 6.20 -0.08 3.88
C ARG A 87 5.51 -1.33 3.33
N ALA A 88 6.19 -2.47 3.28
CA ALA A 88 5.60 -3.71 2.77
C ALA A 88 4.41 -4.17 3.62
N GLU A 89 4.50 -4.07 4.96
CA GLU A 89 3.40 -4.36 5.88
C GLU A 89 2.18 -3.47 5.62
N ILE A 90 2.39 -2.14 5.58
CA ILE A 90 1.32 -1.16 5.32
C ILE A 90 0.61 -1.47 4.01
N LEU A 91 1.37 -1.71 2.94
CA LEU A 91 0.79 -1.98 1.61
C LEU A 91 0.08 -3.33 1.56
N ALA A 92 0.55 -4.34 2.30
CA ALA A 92 -0.14 -5.63 2.40
C ALA A 92 -1.47 -5.49 3.16
N ASP A 93 -1.48 -4.74 4.26
CA ASP A 93 -2.70 -4.47 5.04
C ASP A 93 -3.69 -3.60 4.24
N ALA A 94 -3.21 -2.60 3.51
CA ALA A 94 -4.01 -1.77 2.62
C ALA A 94 -4.68 -2.62 1.52
N ARG A 95 -3.92 -3.54 0.89
CA ARG A 95 -4.47 -4.48 -0.10
C ARG A 95 -5.52 -5.41 0.49
N ARG A 96 -5.34 -5.88 1.73
CA ARG A 96 -6.35 -6.72 2.41
C ARG A 96 -7.62 -5.94 2.71
N ALA A 97 -7.50 -4.68 3.13
CA ALA A 97 -8.64 -3.82 3.44
C ALA A 97 -9.38 -3.34 2.18
N TYR A 98 -8.66 -3.09 1.09
CA TYR A 98 -9.18 -2.61 -0.18
C TYR A 98 -8.65 -3.52 -1.30
N PRO A 99 -9.27 -4.69 -1.50
CA PRO A 99 -8.83 -5.59 -2.56
C PRO A 99 -9.10 -4.93 -3.92
N PRO A 100 -8.10 -4.84 -4.82
CA PRO A 100 -8.34 -4.33 -6.15
C PRO A 100 -9.37 -5.20 -6.85
N ALA A 101 -10.35 -4.57 -7.51
CA ALA A 101 -11.39 -5.26 -8.26
C ALA A 101 -10.73 -6.18 -9.30
N GLY A 102 -10.76 -7.50 -9.04
CA GLY A 102 -10.01 -8.50 -9.79
C GLY A 102 -9.23 -9.51 -8.94
N SER A 103 -9.19 -9.37 -7.61
CA SER A 103 -8.44 -10.27 -6.71
C SER A 103 -9.19 -11.55 -6.30
N GLY A 104 -10.43 -11.74 -6.74
CA GLY A 104 -11.13 -13.02 -6.62
C GLY A 104 -10.76 -13.93 -7.81
N PRO A 105 -10.82 -15.26 -7.67
CA PRO A 105 -10.71 -16.14 -8.83
C PRO A 105 -11.80 -15.73 -9.84
N GLN A 106 -11.38 -15.19 -10.99
CA GLN A 106 -12.27 -14.74 -12.07
C GLN A 106 -13.05 -15.89 -12.73
N TRP A 107 -12.80 -17.13 -12.30
CA TRP A 107 -13.37 -18.34 -12.87
C TRP A 107 -13.70 -19.33 -11.75
N SER A 108 -14.95 -19.29 -11.26
CA SER A 108 -15.55 -20.47 -10.65
C SER A 108 -16.04 -21.35 -11.82
N PHE A 109 -15.25 -22.35 -12.20
CA PHE A 109 -15.79 -23.40 -13.06
C PHE A 109 -16.88 -24.12 -12.27
N PRO A 110 -18.08 -24.33 -12.84
CA PRO A 110 -19.08 -25.18 -12.19
C PRO A 110 -18.43 -26.54 -11.89
N GLU A 111 -18.76 -27.11 -10.73
CA GLU A 111 -18.38 -28.49 -10.46
C GLU A 111 -18.85 -29.37 -11.63
N PRO A 112 -17.98 -30.23 -12.19
CA PRO A 112 -18.39 -31.14 -13.25
C PRO A 112 -19.58 -31.96 -12.76
N ASP A 113 -20.63 -32.02 -13.58
CA ASP A 113 -21.83 -32.83 -13.35
C ASP A 113 -21.57 -34.34 -13.48
N TRP A 114 -20.36 -34.72 -13.87
CA TRP A 114 -19.93 -36.10 -14.01
C TRP A 114 -19.06 -36.55 -12.84
N SER A 115 -19.38 -37.74 -12.33
CA SER A 115 -18.53 -38.47 -11.38
C SER A 115 -18.20 -39.84 -11.98
N TRP A 116 -16.93 -40.26 -11.88
CA TRP A 116 -16.53 -41.63 -12.21
C TRP A 116 -16.60 -42.47 -10.93
N THR A 117 -17.55 -43.39 -10.88
CA THR A 117 -17.47 -44.52 -9.95
C THR A 117 -16.59 -45.59 -10.60
N SER A 118 -15.35 -45.71 -10.12
CA SER A 118 -14.49 -46.82 -10.48
C SER A 118 -15.07 -48.11 -9.89
N SER A 119 -15.77 -48.89 -10.71
CA SER A 119 -16.15 -50.26 -10.38
C SER A 119 -14.92 -51.15 -10.50
N THR A 120 -14.28 -51.43 -9.37
CA THR A 120 -13.23 -52.44 -9.30
C THR A 120 -13.84 -53.81 -9.61
N VAL A 121 -13.70 -54.26 -10.86
CA VAL A 121 -13.98 -55.66 -11.22
C VAL A 121 -12.86 -56.50 -10.61
N ARG A 122 -13.16 -57.22 -9.53
CA ARG A 122 -12.29 -58.28 -9.01
C ARG A 122 -12.37 -59.46 -9.98
N GLY A 123 -11.25 -59.77 -10.63
CA GLY A 123 -10.97 -61.10 -11.17
C GLY A 123 -10.46 -62.04 -10.09
#